data_AF-A0A1Q7HJH8-F1
#
_entry.id   AF-A0A1Q7HJH8-F1
#
_cell.length_a   1.000
_cell.length_b   1.000
_cell.length_c   1.000
_cell.angle_alpha   90.00
_cell.angle_beta   90.00
_cell.angle_gamma   90.00
#
_symmetry.space_group_name_H-M   'P 1'
#
loop_
_entity.id
_entity.type
_entity.pdbx_description
1 polymer ?
#
loop_
_entity_poly.entity_id
_entity_poly.type
_entity_poly.pdbx_seq_one_letter_code
_entity_poly.pdbx_strand_id
1 'polypeptide(L)'
;MPAWSVRLIDELDTIDRRVNDLARGLSPEQLNWKPTENLWSVGQCLQHLYAANEVYLPAIANALGDRPPSPVQDITPGWLGRWFIRTYIEPSSRGKRARAPRKIAPAEQIDPSVLDQFLRSNDVARDLVRRAGAYNINRIRFRNPFIPLLRFTVGTGLEIVWRHQRRHLLQAERIKQTPTFPQQ
;
A
#
# COMPACT_ATOMS: atom_id res chain seq x y z
N MET A 1 -16.10 -14.08 8.19
CA MET A 1 -15.63 -12.91 7.41
C MET A 1 -15.91 -13.19 5.93
N PRO A 2 -16.20 -12.17 5.09
CA PRO A 2 -16.37 -12.36 3.65
C PRO A 2 -15.09 -12.86 2.95
N ALA A 3 -15.24 -13.52 1.80
CA ALA A 3 -14.12 -14.09 1.04
C ALA A 3 -13.05 -13.04 0.66
N TRP A 4 -13.48 -11.85 0.19
CA TRP A 4 -12.55 -10.77 -0.15
C TRP A 4 -11.72 -10.30 1.06
N SER A 5 -12.28 -10.36 2.27
CA SER A 5 -11.65 -9.88 3.51
C SER A 5 -10.55 -10.86 3.94
N VAL A 6 -10.84 -12.17 3.91
CA VAL A 6 -9.85 -13.23 4.14
C VAL A 6 -8.68 -13.08 3.16
N ARG A 7 -8.97 -13.02 1.86
CA ARG A 7 -7.93 -12.87 0.82
C ARG A 7 -7.04 -11.65 1.06
N LEU A 8 -7.62 -10.48 1.40
CA LEU A 8 -6.81 -9.28 1.63
C LEU A 8 -5.94 -9.38 2.89
N ILE A 9 -6.41 -10.06 3.95
CA ILE A 9 -5.60 -10.30 5.15
C ILE A 9 -4.42 -11.21 4.80
N ASP A 10 -4.66 -12.35 4.13
CA ASP A 10 -3.60 -13.30 3.76
C ASP A 10 -2.53 -12.66 2.86
N GLU A 11 -2.98 -11.78 1.96
CA GLU A 11 -2.10 -11.01 1.09
C GLU A 11 -1.25 -9.97 1.86
N LEU A 12 -1.84 -9.27 2.83
CA LEU A 12 -1.10 -8.36 3.72
C LEU A 12 -0.09 -9.13 4.57
N ASP A 13 -0.46 -10.29 5.11
CA ASP A 13 0.46 -11.16 5.87
C ASP A 13 1.61 -11.67 4.99
N THR A 14 1.34 -11.93 3.71
CA THR A 14 2.37 -12.31 2.73
C THR A 14 3.31 -11.15 2.41
N ILE A 15 2.78 -9.93 2.30
CA ILE A 15 3.60 -8.73 2.12
C ILE A 15 4.48 -8.49 3.35
N ASP A 16 3.92 -8.59 4.56
CA ASP A 16 4.67 -8.39 5.81
C ASP A 16 5.84 -9.36 5.93
N ARG A 17 5.62 -10.65 5.67
CA ARG A 17 6.70 -11.66 5.66
C ARG A 17 7.79 -11.32 4.65
N ARG A 18 7.43 -10.98 3.41
CA ARG A 18 8.41 -10.67 2.37
C ARG A 18 9.18 -9.38 2.64
N VAL A 19 8.51 -8.33 3.12
CA VAL A 19 9.15 -7.08 3.53
C VAL A 19 10.11 -7.33 4.68
N ASN A 20 9.69 -8.15 5.65
CA ASN A 20 10.53 -8.54 6.77
C ASN A 20 11.80 -9.25 6.29
N ASP A 21 11.68 -10.28 5.45
CA ASP A 21 12.84 -11.00 4.90
C ASP A 21 13.73 -10.12 4.01
N LEU A 22 13.12 -9.14 3.34
CA LEU A 22 13.82 -8.20 2.50
C LEU A 22 14.65 -7.20 3.31
N ALA A 23 14.08 -6.61 4.36
CA ALA A 23 14.63 -5.42 5.00
C ALA A 23 15.21 -5.65 6.41
N ARG A 24 14.85 -6.76 7.08
CA ARG A 24 15.38 -7.05 8.41
C ARG A 24 16.89 -7.27 8.35
N GLY A 25 17.63 -6.57 9.21
CA GLY A 25 19.09 -6.66 9.29
C GLY A 25 19.84 -5.90 8.20
N LEU A 26 19.17 -5.11 7.35
CA LEU A 26 19.87 -4.18 6.48
C LEU A 26 20.58 -3.12 7.32
N SER A 27 21.84 -2.82 6.99
CA SER A 27 22.54 -1.67 7.56
C SER A 27 21.88 -0.35 7.13
N PRO A 28 22.11 0.77 7.83
CA PRO A 28 21.63 2.08 7.39
C PRO A 28 22.08 2.44 5.96
N GLU A 29 23.29 2.01 5.56
CA GLU A 29 23.80 2.17 4.20
C GLU A 29 22.97 1.35 3.20
N GLN A 30 22.75 0.07 3.45
CA GLN A 30 21.96 -0.80 2.57
C GLN A 30 20.49 -0.34 2.47
N LEU A 31 19.91 0.12 3.57
CA LEU A 31 18.54 0.62 3.62
C LEU A 31 18.37 1.87 2.74
N ASN A 32 19.37 2.74 2.72
CA ASN A 32 19.38 4.01 2.00
C ASN A 32 20.08 3.94 0.64
N TRP A 33 20.67 2.81 0.29
CA TRP A 33 21.36 2.65 -0.98
C TRP A 33 20.40 2.77 -2.17
N LYS A 34 20.81 3.55 -3.18
CA LYS A 34 20.06 3.80 -4.40
C LYS A 34 20.87 3.31 -5.60
N PRO A 35 20.24 2.62 -6.58
CA PRO A 35 20.95 2.25 -7.80
C PRO A 35 21.41 3.46 -8.62
N THR A 36 20.60 4.53 -8.63
CA THR A 36 20.94 5.84 -9.21
C THR A 36 20.22 6.94 -8.41
N GLU A 37 20.64 8.19 -8.55
CA GLU A 37 20.03 9.31 -7.82
C GLU A 37 18.52 9.50 -8.06
N ASN A 38 18.02 9.05 -9.22
CA ASN A 38 16.62 9.19 -9.60
C ASN A 38 15.73 8.00 -9.19
N LEU A 39 16.31 6.96 -8.60
CA LEU A 39 15.60 5.77 -8.15
C LEU A 39 15.51 5.73 -6.64
N TRP A 40 14.49 5.04 -6.13
CA TRP A 40 14.30 4.89 -4.69
C TRP A 40 15.22 3.81 -4.13
N SER A 41 15.54 3.93 -2.84
CA SER A 41 16.11 2.87 -2.01
C SER A 41 15.04 1.92 -1.49
N VAL A 42 15.46 0.82 -0.84
CA VAL A 42 14.55 -0.08 -0.12
C VAL A 42 13.79 0.68 0.97
N GLY A 43 14.50 1.49 1.78
CA GLY A 43 13.88 2.30 2.83
C GLY A 43 12.86 3.30 2.28
N GLN A 44 13.17 3.94 1.14
CA GLN A 44 12.24 4.91 0.53
C GLN A 44 10.98 4.23 0.00
N CYS A 45 11.07 3.00 -0.52
CA CYS A 45 9.89 2.20 -0.86
C CYS A 45 9.02 1.93 0.37
N LEU A 46 9.61 1.50 1.50
CA LEU A 46 8.86 1.20 2.72
C LEU A 46 8.23 2.46 3.33
N GLN A 47 8.97 3.58 3.35
CA GLN A 47 8.45 4.83 3.87
C GLN A 47 7.27 5.36 3.04
N HIS A 48 7.38 5.27 1.72
CA HIS A 48 6.28 5.65 0.84
C HIS A 48 5.01 4.84 1.11
N LEU A 49 5.15 3.53 1.39
CA LEU A 49 4.02 2.65 1.65
C LEU A 49 3.33 2.95 2.97
N TYR A 50 4.07 3.07 4.07
CA TYR A 50 3.42 3.37 5.35
C TYR A 50 2.83 4.78 5.34
N ALA A 51 3.48 5.77 4.71
CA ALA A 51 2.92 7.11 4.56
C ALA A 51 1.63 7.12 3.72
N ALA A 52 1.53 6.24 2.71
CA ALA A 52 0.28 6.05 1.97
C ALA A 52 -0.83 5.45 2.84
N ASN A 53 -0.49 4.48 3.69
CA ASN A 53 -1.42 3.88 4.65
C ASN A 53 -1.95 4.93 5.66
N GLU A 54 -1.08 5.75 6.24
CA GLU A 54 -1.44 6.84 7.17
C GLU A 54 -2.45 7.83 6.58
N VAL A 55 -2.52 7.94 5.26
CA VAL A 55 -3.44 8.84 4.56
C VAL A 55 -4.70 8.12 4.08
N TYR A 56 -4.59 6.91 3.54
CA TYR A 56 -5.74 6.16 2.99
C TYR A 56 -6.59 5.50 4.08
N LEU A 57 -5.98 4.87 5.08
CA LEU A 57 -6.70 4.06 6.05
C LEU A 57 -7.67 4.91 6.89
N PRO A 58 -7.29 6.11 7.40
CA PRO A 58 -8.25 6.97 8.11
C PRO A 58 -9.40 7.44 7.21
N ALA A 59 -9.13 7.77 5.95
CA ALA A 59 -10.16 8.20 5.01
C ALA A 59 -11.19 7.10 4.73
N ILE A 60 -10.75 5.84 4.66
CA ILE A 60 -11.61 4.68 4.50
C ILE A 60 -12.37 4.39 5.81
N ALA A 61 -11.69 4.37 6.95
CA ALA A 61 -12.28 4.12 8.26
C ALA A 61 -13.41 5.10 8.59
N ASN A 62 -13.18 6.40 8.33
CA ASN A 62 -14.19 7.44 8.52
C ASN A 62 -15.45 7.24 7.66
N ALA A 63 -15.30 6.67 6.45
CA ALA A 63 -16.45 6.44 5.57
C ALA A 63 -17.34 5.27 6.01
N LEU A 64 -16.76 4.28 6.71
CA LEU A 64 -17.50 3.14 7.25
C LEU A 64 -18.56 3.61 8.26
N GLY A 65 -18.18 4.47 9.21
CA GLY A 65 -19.09 5.06 10.21
C GLY A 65 -19.91 4.04 11.00
N ASP A 66 -20.98 4.50 11.65
CA ASP A 66 -21.97 3.65 12.30
C ASP A 66 -23.11 3.37 11.31
N ARG A 67 -23.14 2.13 10.80
CA ARG A 67 -24.13 1.67 9.82
C ARG A 67 -24.59 0.26 10.21
N PRO A 68 -25.84 -0.12 9.86
CA PRO A 68 -26.26 -1.50 10.00
C PRO A 68 -25.36 -2.47 9.20
N PRO A 69 -25.04 -3.65 9.74
CA PRO A 69 -24.29 -4.67 9.02
C PRO A 69 -24.97 -5.05 7.70
N SER A 70 -24.18 -5.16 6.63
CA SER A 70 -24.65 -5.49 5.28
C SER A 70 -23.54 -6.13 4.44
N PRO A 71 -22.92 -7.23 4.90
CA PRO A 71 -21.73 -7.80 4.26
C PRO A 71 -21.98 -8.24 2.81
N VAL A 72 -20.93 -8.18 1.98
CA VAL A 72 -20.92 -8.67 0.59
C VAL A 72 -19.75 -9.62 0.39
N GLN A 73 -19.90 -10.62 -0.49
CA GLN A 73 -18.90 -11.66 -0.69
C GLN A 73 -17.67 -11.21 -1.48
N ASP A 74 -17.85 -10.25 -2.40
CA ASP A 74 -16.80 -9.82 -3.32
C ASP A 74 -16.66 -8.29 -3.37
N ILE A 75 -15.43 -7.83 -3.64
CA ILE A 75 -15.16 -6.45 -4.05
C ILE A 75 -15.48 -6.32 -5.54
N THR A 76 -16.33 -5.35 -5.90
CA THR A 76 -16.67 -5.06 -7.30
C THR A 76 -16.27 -3.62 -7.65
N PRO A 77 -15.00 -3.37 -8.04
CA PRO A 77 -14.58 -2.02 -8.40
C PRO A 77 -15.34 -1.57 -9.65
N GLY A 78 -15.91 -0.36 -9.64
CA GLY A 78 -16.53 0.23 -10.83
C GLY A 78 -15.51 0.53 -11.94
N TRP A 79 -15.99 0.91 -13.12
CA TRP A 79 -15.16 1.24 -14.29
C TRP A 79 -13.98 2.19 -13.99
N LEU A 80 -14.24 3.29 -13.28
CA LEU A 80 -13.27 4.29 -12.86
C LEU A 80 -12.23 3.72 -11.90
N GLY A 81 -12.65 2.87 -10.96
CA GLY A 81 -11.75 2.19 -10.02
C GLY A 81 -10.82 1.21 -10.75
N ARG A 82 -11.37 0.38 -11.64
CA ARG A 82 -10.59 -0.55 -12.47
C ARG A 82 -9.58 0.18 -13.35
N TRP A 83 -10.01 1.27 -14.00
CA TRP A 83 -9.12 2.12 -14.78
C TRP A 83 -7.98 2.68 -13.93
N PHE A 84 -8.30 3.25 -12.77
CA PHE A 84 -7.31 3.85 -11.89
C PHE A 84 -6.28 2.83 -11.38
N ILE A 85 -6.75 1.67 -10.92
CA ILE A 85 -5.90 0.56 -10.49
C ILE A 85 -4.94 0.15 -11.62
N ARG A 86 -5.46 -0.10 -12.82
CA ARG A 86 -4.66 -0.53 -13.98
C ARG A 86 -3.63 0.53 -14.40
N THR A 87 -4.00 1.81 -14.34
CA THR A 87 -3.16 2.90 -14.86
C THR A 87 -2.11 3.38 -13.86
N TYR A 88 -2.45 3.41 -12.57
CA TYR A 88 -1.61 4.07 -11.56
C TYR A 88 -1.06 3.13 -10.48
N ILE A 89 -1.70 1.98 -10.24
CA ILE A 89 -1.35 1.12 -9.10
C ILE A 89 -0.68 -0.17 -9.54
N GLU A 90 -1.15 -0.83 -10.59
CA GLU A 90 -0.56 -2.08 -11.05
C GLU A 90 0.85 -1.88 -11.64
N PRO A 91 1.76 -2.85 -11.45
CA PRO A 91 3.07 -2.82 -12.09
C PRO A 91 2.87 -2.97 -13.60
N SER A 92 3.07 -1.91 -14.38
CA SER A 92 3.08 -2.00 -15.83
C SER A 92 4.45 -1.61 -16.39
N SER A 93 4.91 -2.37 -17.38
CA SER A 93 6.13 -2.09 -18.14
C SER A 93 6.04 -0.81 -18.99
N ARG A 94 4.83 -0.29 -19.21
CA ARG A 94 4.50 0.90 -20.00
C ARG A 94 3.83 2.03 -19.20
N GLY A 95 3.71 1.87 -17.89
CA GLY A 95 2.99 2.82 -17.04
C GLY A 95 3.67 4.18 -16.99
N LYS A 96 2.88 5.26 -16.95
CA LYS A 96 3.42 6.59 -16.66
C LYS A 96 4.19 6.50 -15.34
N ARG A 97 5.48 6.88 -15.36
CA ARG A 97 6.30 7.09 -14.16
C ARG A 97 5.76 8.32 -13.42
N ALA A 98 4.55 8.20 -12.87
CA ALA A 98 3.93 9.26 -12.10
C ALA A 98 4.79 9.48 -10.86
N ARG A 99 5.21 10.74 -10.65
CA ARG A 99 5.90 11.12 -9.43
C ARG A 99 4.95 10.88 -8.25
N ALA A 100 5.50 10.39 -7.14
CA ALA A 100 4.73 10.23 -5.92
C ALA A 100 4.10 11.59 -5.53
N PRO A 101 2.85 11.60 -5.04
CA PRO A 101 2.26 12.79 -4.47
C PRO A 101 3.17 13.35 -3.36
N ARG A 102 3.37 14.67 -3.31
CA ARG A 102 4.25 15.32 -2.32
C ARG A 102 3.98 14.89 -0.87
N LYS A 103 2.72 14.62 -0.52
CA LYS A 103 2.29 14.18 0.82
C LYS A 103 2.86 12.83 1.26
N ILE A 104 3.28 12.00 0.31
CA ILE A 104 3.83 10.65 0.57
C ILE A 104 5.15 10.47 -0.16
N ALA A 105 5.84 11.55 -0.53
CA ALA A 105 7.18 11.46 -1.04
C ALA A 105 8.10 11.02 0.12
N PRO A 106 8.96 10.01 -0.09
CA PRO A 106 9.88 9.59 0.95
C PRO A 106 10.96 10.66 1.17
N ALA A 107 11.50 10.70 2.38
CA ALA A 107 12.65 11.48 2.76
C ALA A 107 13.92 10.98 2.05
N GLU A 108 14.95 11.83 2.04
CA GLU A 108 16.23 11.49 1.42
C GLU A 108 16.97 10.40 2.20
N GLN A 109 16.91 10.48 3.54
CA GLN A 109 17.49 9.49 4.44
C GLN A 109 16.39 8.86 5.30
N ILE A 110 16.46 7.54 5.41
CA ILE A 110 15.45 6.70 6.04
C ILE A 110 16.07 6.06 7.27
N ASP A 111 15.36 6.21 8.38
CA ASP A 111 15.70 5.58 9.64
C ASP A 111 15.36 4.07 9.62
N PRO A 112 16.17 3.19 10.23
CA PRO A 112 15.90 1.75 10.31
C PRO A 112 14.53 1.38 10.91
N SER A 113 13.92 2.24 11.75
CA SER A 113 12.57 2.01 12.28
C SER A 113 11.47 2.00 11.22
N VAL A 114 11.77 2.39 9.96
CA VAL A 114 10.83 2.34 8.82
C VAL A 114 10.18 0.96 8.64
N LEU A 115 10.91 -0.12 8.92
CA LEU A 115 10.37 -1.48 8.82
C LEU A 115 9.24 -1.69 9.83
N ASP A 116 9.47 -1.34 11.09
CA ASP A 116 8.47 -1.51 12.14
C ASP A 116 7.28 -0.56 11.94
N GLN A 117 7.52 0.65 11.41
CA GLN A 117 6.45 1.59 11.04
C GLN A 117 5.58 1.02 9.92
N PHE A 118 6.20 0.41 8.90
CA PHE A 118 5.47 -0.27 7.84
C PHE A 118 4.62 -1.43 8.38
N LEU A 119 5.21 -2.33 9.18
CA LEU A 119 4.50 -3.48 9.74
C LEU A 119 3.32 -3.05 10.62
N ARG A 120 3.51 -2.05 11.49
CA ARG A 120 2.41 -1.47 12.29
C ARG A 120 1.31 -0.86 11.42
N SER A 121 1.67 -0.18 10.33
CA SER A 121 0.66 0.37 9.42
C SER A 121 -0.16 -0.73 8.73
N ASN A 122 0.44 -1.91 8.50
CA ASN A 122 -0.24 -3.09 7.98
C ASN A 122 -1.11 -3.79 9.02
N ASP A 123 -0.77 -3.69 10.31
CA ASP A 123 -1.67 -4.07 11.40
C ASP A 123 -2.97 -3.28 11.35
N VAL A 124 -2.86 -1.96 11.24
CA VAL A 124 -4.02 -1.07 11.10
C VAL A 124 -4.82 -1.39 9.83
N ALA A 125 -4.15 -1.72 8.72
CA ALA A 125 -4.81 -2.11 7.49
C ALA A 125 -5.62 -3.40 7.65
N ARG A 126 -5.06 -4.43 8.29
CA ARG A 126 -5.74 -5.71 8.56
C ARG A 126 -6.96 -5.52 9.48
N ASP A 127 -6.84 -4.70 10.53
CA ASP A 127 -7.97 -4.39 11.41
C ASP A 127 -9.09 -3.65 10.66
N LEU A 128 -8.72 -2.70 9.80
CA LEU A 128 -9.69 -2.03 8.94
C LEU A 128 -10.37 -2.99 7.96
N VAL A 129 -9.63 -3.94 7.37
CA VAL A 129 -10.20 -4.98 6.49
C VAL A 129 -11.19 -5.87 7.25
N ARG A 130 -10.87 -6.28 8.49
CA ARG A 130 -11.78 -7.05 9.36
C ARG A 130 -13.06 -6.27 9.65
N ARG A 131 -12.94 -5.02 10.08
CA ARG A 131 -14.08 -4.13 10.35
C ARG A 131 -14.93 -3.89 9.11
N ALA A 132 -14.30 -3.63 7.97
CA ALA A 132 -14.97 -3.42 6.70
C ALA A 132 -15.77 -4.65 6.24
N GLY A 133 -15.38 -5.85 6.68
CA GLY A 133 -16.07 -7.12 6.42
C GLY A 133 -17.53 -7.16 6.86
N ALA A 134 -17.97 -6.27 7.77
CA ALA A 134 -19.35 -6.19 8.23
C ALA A 134 -20.28 -5.41 7.28
N TYR A 135 -19.76 -4.73 6.25
CA TYR A 135 -20.51 -3.74 5.46
C TYR A 135 -20.53 -4.04 3.97
N ASN A 136 -21.47 -3.38 3.26
CA ASN A 136 -21.49 -3.36 1.81
C ASN A 136 -20.46 -2.34 1.30
N ILE A 137 -19.19 -2.74 1.31
CA ILE A 137 -18.04 -1.97 0.87
C ILE A 137 -18.08 -1.52 -0.61
N ASN A 138 -18.99 -2.09 -1.42
CA ASN A 138 -19.21 -1.68 -2.81
C ASN A 138 -20.16 -0.48 -2.93
N ARG A 139 -20.89 -0.11 -1.86
CA ARG A 139 -21.83 1.02 -1.85
C ARG A 139 -21.33 2.20 -1.03
N ILE A 140 -20.48 1.97 -0.04
CA ILE A 140 -19.89 3.02 0.78
C ILE A 140 -18.75 3.68 -0.01
N ARG A 141 -18.75 5.01 -0.07
CA ARG A 141 -17.74 5.80 -0.78
C ARG A 141 -16.97 6.71 0.17
N PHE A 142 -15.67 6.86 -0.09
CA PHE A 142 -14.82 7.83 0.57
C PHE A 142 -14.24 8.82 -0.45
N ARG A 143 -13.88 10.02 0.03
CA ARG A 143 -13.19 11.02 -0.78
C ARG A 143 -11.73 10.59 -0.92
N ASN A 144 -11.20 10.56 -2.15
CA ASN A 144 -9.80 10.21 -2.36
C ASN A 144 -8.91 11.30 -1.70
N PRO A 145 -7.94 10.90 -0.84
CA PRO A 145 -7.17 11.86 -0.07
C PRO A 145 -6.09 12.60 -0.88
N PHE A 146 -5.77 12.11 -2.08
CA PHE A 146 -4.81 12.73 -3.00
C PHE A 146 -5.49 13.49 -4.14
N ILE A 147 -6.70 13.09 -4.53
CA ILE A 147 -7.47 13.71 -5.60
C ILE A 147 -8.84 14.12 -5.05
N PRO A 148 -8.99 15.36 -4.53
CA PRO A 148 -10.15 15.74 -3.73
C PRO A 148 -11.51 15.65 -4.45
N LEU A 149 -11.57 15.69 -5.78
CA LEU A 149 -12.82 15.57 -6.54
C LEU A 149 -13.21 14.10 -6.82
N LEU A 150 -12.29 13.18 -6.59
CA LEU A 150 -12.46 11.76 -6.87
C LEU A 150 -13.03 11.04 -5.63
N ARG A 151 -14.01 10.16 -5.86
CA ARG A 151 -14.55 9.27 -4.83
C ARG A 151 -14.45 7.83 -5.30
N PHE A 152 -14.00 6.96 -4.41
CA PHE A 152 -13.95 5.52 -4.64
C PHE A 152 -14.86 4.80 -3.64
N THR A 153 -15.31 3.60 -4.02
CA THR A 153 -15.93 2.71 -3.03
C THR A 153 -14.87 2.25 -2.03
N VAL A 154 -15.27 1.93 -0.81
CA VAL A 154 -14.36 1.37 0.21
C VAL A 154 -13.64 0.15 -0.34
N GLY A 155 -14.36 -0.76 -1.01
CA GLY A 155 -13.76 -1.94 -1.64
C GLY A 155 -12.68 -1.58 -2.66
N THR A 156 -12.91 -0.57 -3.50
CA THR A 156 -11.89 -0.08 -4.44
C THR A 156 -10.69 0.51 -3.71
N GLY A 157 -10.91 1.25 -2.61
CA GLY A 157 -9.84 1.80 -1.78
C GLY A 157 -8.94 0.72 -1.18
N LEU A 158 -9.53 -0.35 -0.63
CA LEU A 158 -8.79 -1.48 -0.09
C LEU A 158 -7.97 -2.22 -1.16
N GLU A 159 -8.52 -2.41 -2.35
CA GLU A 159 -7.78 -2.94 -3.51
C GLU A 159 -6.61 -2.04 -3.92
N ILE A 160 -6.79 -0.70 -3.89
CA ILE A 160 -5.72 0.25 -4.17
C ILE A 160 -4.59 0.11 -3.15
N VAL A 161 -4.91 0.08 -1.85
CA VAL A 161 -3.91 -0.08 -0.78
C VAL A 161 -3.09 -1.35 -0.96
N TRP A 162 -3.76 -2.51 -1.12
CA TRP A 162 -3.08 -3.79 -1.33
C TRP A 162 -2.21 -3.80 -2.60
N ARG A 163 -2.77 -3.41 -3.77
CA ARG A 163 -2.04 -3.42 -5.06
C ARG A 163 -0.81 -2.52 -5.01
N HIS A 164 -0.94 -1.38 -4.33
CA HIS A 164 0.14 -0.40 -4.19
C HIS A 164 1.31 -0.98 -3.40
N GLN A 165 1.02 -1.66 -2.29
CA GLN A 165 2.05 -2.36 -1.52
C GLN A 165 2.74 -3.44 -2.34
N ARG A 166 1.98 -4.30 -3.04
CA ARG A 166 2.55 -5.33 -3.91
C ARG A 166 3.48 -4.74 -4.97
N ARG A 167 3.11 -3.63 -5.60
CA ARG A 167 3.95 -2.97 -6.61
C ARG A 167 5.28 -2.48 -6.03
N HIS A 168 5.27 -1.82 -4.86
CA HIS A 168 6.49 -1.28 -4.28
C HIS A 168 7.35 -2.33 -3.56
N LEU A 169 6.77 -3.42 -3.07
CA LEU A 169 7.52 -4.60 -2.65
C LEU A 169 8.35 -5.15 -3.82
N LEU A 170 7.73 -5.35 -4.99
CA LEU A 170 8.45 -5.79 -6.20
C LEU A 170 9.54 -4.79 -6.63
N GLN A 171 9.36 -3.50 -6.37
CA GLN A 171 10.38 -2.49 -6.63
C GLN A 171 11.56 -2.65 -5.65
N ALA A 172 11.28 -2.78 -4.36
CA ALA A 172 12.28 -2.94 -3.31
C ALA A 172 13.10 -4.23 -3.48
N GLU A 173 12.45 -5.34 -3.85
CA GLU A 173 13.11 -6.60 -4.17
C GLU A 173 14.09 -6.46 -5.34
N ARG A 174 13.69 -5.77 -6.43
CA ARG A 174 14.59 -5.50 -7.56
C ARG A 174 15.78 -4.62 -7.18
N ILE A 175 15.58 -3.67 -6.27
CA ILE A 175 16.67 -2.82 -5.77
C ILE A 175 17.71 -3.69 -5.04
N LYS A 176 17.28 -4.54 -4.10
CA LYS A 176 18.19 -5.44 -3.35
C LYS A 176 18.89 -6.47 -4.24
N GLN A 177 18.26 -6.87 -5.34
CA GLN A 177 18.85 -7.78 -6.34
C GLN A 177 19.81 -7.09 -7.33
N THR A 178 20.03 -5.78 -7.22
CA THR A 178 20.97 -5.07 -8.11
C THR A 178 22.40 -5.57 -7.84
N PRO A 179 23.22 -5.88 -8.86
CA PRO A 179 24.56 -6.42 -8.67
C PRO A 179 25.50 -5.54 -7.82
N THR A 180 25.26 -4.22 -7.80
CA THR A 180 26.03 -3.24 -7.05
C THR A 180 25.44 -2.92 -5.67
N PHE A 181 24.40 -3.65 -5.23
CA PHE A 181 23.86 -3.50 -3.89
C PHE A 181 24.92 -3.88 -2.85
N PRO A 182 25.12 -3.10 -1.76
CA PRO A 182 26.18 -3.37 -0.79
C PRO A 182 26.00 -4.75 -0.14
N GLN A 183 27.08 -5.53 -0.11
CA GLN A 183 27.11 -6.81 0.61
C GLN A 183 27.35 -6.57 2.10
N GLN A 184 26.92 -7.52 2.94
CA GLN A 184 27.26 -7.53 4.37
C GLN A 184 28.71 -7.94 4.57
#